data_AF-A0A1I6HM91-F1
#
_entry.id   AF-A0A1I6HM91-F1
#
_cell.length_a   1.000
_cell.length_b   1.000
_cell.length_c   1.000
_cell.angle_alpha   90.00
_cell.angle_beta   90.00
_cell.angle_gamma   90.00
#
_symmetry.space_group_name_H-M   'P 1'
#
loop_
_entity.id
_entity.type
_entity.pdbx_description
1 polymer ?
#
loop_
_entity_poly.entity_id
_entity_poly.type
_entity_poly.pdbx_seq_one_letter_code
_entity_poly.pdbx_strand_id
1 'polypeptide(L)'
;MVFFWLSCESDNLINPGTLDFYRFLEIIVANSAQAAKRAKQAEVRRLRNASQRSDMRTAIKKVLAAINSGDKAQATALFVSAQSKLDKMARKGIIEKNKAARSKSRLNSRIKALA
;
A
#
# COMPACT_ATOMS: atom_id res chain seq x y z
N MET A 1 20.79 17.33 44.31
CA MET A 1 19.98 18.07 45.29
C MET A 1 20.70 19.39 45.47
N VAL A 2 20.37 20.51 44.80
CA VAL A 2 19.10 21.22 44.55
C VAL A 2 19.33 22.06 43.28
N PHE A 3 18.66 21.84 42.13
CA PHE A 3 17.32 22.30 41.74
C PHE A 3 17.07 23.80 41.94
N PHE A 4 17.45 24.66 40.99
CA PHE A 4 16.68 25.88 40.73
C PHE A 4 16.79 26.32 39.27
N TRP A 5 15.62 26.49 38.68
CA TRP A 5 15.36 26.76 37.28
C TRP A 5 14.97 28.25 37.17
N LEU A 6 15.41 28.87 36.07
CA LEU A 6 14.76 29.97 35.34
C LEU A 6 15.04 31.44 35.71
N SER A 7 15.80 32.11 34.84
CA SER A 7 15.30 33.12 33.88
C SER A 7 16.49 33.58 33.00
N CYS A 8 16.40 33.46 31.65
CA CYS A 8 16.22 34.59 30.70
C CYS A 8 17.27 35.70 30.88
N GLU A 9 18.04 36.19 29.90
CA GLU A 9 18.03 36.22 28.44
C GLU A 9 19.33 36.96 28.03
N SER A 10 19.74 36.93 26.75
CA SER A 10 20.61 37.92 26.06
C SER A 10 22.11 37.93 26.41
N ASP A 11 23.09 37.92 25.50
CA ASP A 11 23.12 38.08 24.06
C ASP A 11 24.51 37.64 23.55
N ASN A 12 24.55 37.24 22.27
CA ASN A 12 25.66 37.42 21.34
C ASN A 12 27.10 37.09 21.79
N LEU A 13 27.57 35.89 21.43
CA LEU A 13 28.89 35.78 20.77
C LEU A 13 28.82 34.78 19.59
N ILE A 14 28.81 35.38 18.42
CA ILE A 14 29.03 34.84 17.08
C ILE A 14 30.18 33.82 17.09
N ASN A 15 29.86 32.56 16.84
CA ASN A 15 30.81 31.57 16.32
C ASN A 15 30.15 30.91 15.08
N PRO A 16 30.53 31.30 13.85
CA PRO A 16 29.96 30.72 12.64
C PRO A 16 30.62 29.36 12.39
N GLY A 17 30.14 28.29 13.06
CA GLY A 17 30.82 27.00 12.96
C GLY A 17 30.06 25.72 13.29
N THR A 18 28.82 25.74 13.81
CA THR A 18 28.17 24.48 14.26
C THR A 18 26.65 24.42 14.04
N LEU A 19 26.15 25.06 12.99
CA LEU A 19 24.75 24.93 12.56
C LEU A 19 24.64 24.48 11.10
N ASP A 20 25.23 23.33 10.77
CA ASP A 20 24.86 22.61 9.55
C ASP A 20 25.14 21.09 9.59
N PHE A 21 25.33 20.51 10.77
CA PHE A 21 25.52 19.04 10.87
C PHE A 21 24.20 18.26 10.76
N TYR A 22 23.07 18.87 11.16
CA TYR A 22 21.74 18.25 11.07
C TYR A 22 20.92 18.63 9.83
N ARG A 23 21.51 19.34 8.86
CA ARG A 23 20.94 19.53 7.51
C ARG A 23 21.56 18.57 6.48
N PHE A 24 22.73 18.02 6.79
CA PHE A 24 23.49 17.15 5.90
C PHE A 24 22.94 15.71 5.84
N LEU A 25 22.34 15.20 6.93
CA LEU A 25 21.84 13.81 6.99
C LEU A 25 20.46 13.61 6.30
N GLU A 26 19.69 14.66 6.04
CA GLU A 26 18.40 14.56 5.32
C GLU A 26 18.54 14.55 3.78
N ILE A 27 19.72 14.86 3.23
CA ILE A 27 19.88 15.11 1.78
C ILE A 27 20.36 13.88 0.98
N ILE A 28 20.83 12.81 1.63
CA ILE A 28 21.60 11.75 0.95
C ILE A 28 20.75 10.85 0.01
N VAL A 29 19.41 10.91 0.05
CA VAL A 29 18.55 10.04 -0.79
C VAL A 29 18.01 10.71 -2.08
N ALA A 30 18.21 12.03 -2.28
CA ALA A 30 17.75 12.70 -3.50
C ALA A 30 18.69 13.82 -3.96
N ASN A 31 19.69 13.44 -4.75
CA ASN A 31 20.70 14.38 -5.29
C ASN A 31 20.15 15.32 -6.40
N SER A 32 18.90 15.13 -6.85
CA SER A 32 18.27 15.96 -7.88
C SER A 32 16.80 16.26 -7.59
N ALA A 33 16.33 17.44 -8.01
CA ALA A 33 14.93 17.86 -7.84
C ALA A 33 13.94 16.86 -8.49
N GLN A 34 14.36 16.19 -9.57
CA GLN A 34 13.60 15.15 -10.24
C GLN A 34 13.47 13.89 -9.37
N ALA A 35 14.56 13.47 -8.71
CA ALA A 35 14.54 12.31 -7.81
C ALA A 35 13.58 12.54 -6.63
N ALA A 36 13.65 13.71 -6.00
CA ALA A 36 12.73 14.08 -4.90
C ALA A 36 11.25 14.06 -5.35
N LYS A 37 10.97 14.57 -6.56
CA LYS A 37 9.61 14.51 -7.15
C LYS A 37 9.16 13.07 -7.41
N ARG A 38 10.04 12.21 -7.93
CA ARG A 38 9.72 10.80 -8.18
C ARG A 38 9.46 10.03 -6.89
N ALA A 39 10.22 10.29 -5.83
CA ALA A 39 9.99 9.69 -4.50
C ALA A 39 8.60 10.03 -3.95
N LYS A 40 8.20 11.32 -3.97
CA LYS A 40 6.87 11.76 -3.55
C LYS A 40 5.75 11.10 -4.38
N GLN A 41 5.91 11.04 -5.70
CA GLN A 41 4.94 10.38 -6.59
C GLN A 41 4.86 8.86 -6.35
N ALA A 42 6.00 8.23 -6.06
CA ALA A 42 6.06 6.79 -5.79
C ALA A 42 5.28 6.44 -4.53
N GLU A 43 5.42 7.22 -3.45
CA GLU A 43 4.68 7.00 -2.20
C GLU A 43 3.16 7.07 -2.40
N VAL A 44 2.68 8.12 -3.08
CA VAL A 44 1.25 8.27 -3.37
C VAL A 44 0.72 7.07 -4.19
N ARG A 45 1.47 6.64 -5.21
CA ARG A 45 1.11 5.47 -6.03
C ARG A 45 1.17 4.18 -5.22
N ARG A 46 2.15 4.03 -4.32
CA ARG A 46 2.33 2.86 -3.45
C ARG A 46 1.13 2.66 -2.54
N LEU A 47 0.72 3.71 -1.83
CA LEU A 47 -0.43 3.68 -0.91
C LEU A 47 -1.73 3.32 -1.64
N ARG A 48 -2.02 4.00 -2.76
CA ARG A 48 -3.22 3.74 -3.57
C ARG A 48 -3.23 2.34 -4.19
N ASN A 49 -2.08 1.81 -4.58
CA ASN A 49 -1.97 0.46 -5.12
C ASN A 49 -2.05 -0.60 -4.01
N ALA A 50 -1.60 -0.28 -2.79
CA ALA A 50 -1.71 -1.17 -1.64
C ALA A 50 -3.18 -1.45 -1.30
N SER A 51 -4.00 -0.39 -1.14
CA SER A 51 -5.42 -0.52 -0.81
C SER A 51 -6.20 -1.31 -1.87
N GLN A 52 -5.98 -1.01 -3.15
CA GLN A 52 -6.63 -1.72 -4.26
C GLN A 52 -6.24 -3.20 -4.32
N ARG A 53 -4.98 -3.54 -4.03
CA ARG A 53 -4.55 -4.95 -3.97
C ARG A 53 -5.12 -5.66 -2.75
N SER A 54 -5.27 -5.01 -1.59
CA SER A 54 -5.92 -5.62 -0.43
C SER A 54 -7.39 -5.90 -0.72
N ASP A 55 -8.12 -4.97 -1.34
CA ASP A 55 -9.54 -5.14 -1.65
C ASP A 55 -9.79 -6.36 -2.55
N MET A 56 -8.97 -6.50 -3.60
CA MET A 56 -9.01 -7.65 -4.50
C MET A 56 -8.70 -8.96 -3.76
N ARG A 57 -7.67 -8.98 -2.90
CA ARG A 57 -7.32 -10.18 -2.11
C ARG A 57 -8.42 -10.55 -1.14
N THR A 58 -9.06 -9.57 -0.50
CA THR A 58 -10.19 -9.78 0.41
C THR A 58 -11.39 -10.38 -0.32
N ALA A 59 -11.70 -9.91 -1.53
CA ALA A 59 -12.77 -10.49 -2.34
C ALA A 59 -12.50 -11.98 -2.67
N ILE A 60 -11.27 -12.32 -3.03
CA ILE A 60 -10.87 -13.73 -3.27
C ILE A 60 -11.00 -14.55 -1.98
N LYS A 61 -10.54 -14.02 -0.84
CA LYS A 61 -10.65 -14.70 0.46
C LYS A 61 -12.10 -15.00 0.83
N LYS A 62 -13.03 -14.06 0.59
CA LYS A 62 -14.48 -14.26 0.85
C LYS A 62 -15.05 -15.42 0.04
N VAL A 63 -14.71 -15.51 -1.24
CA VAL A 63 -15.12 -16.65 -2.09
C VAL A 63 -14.55 -17.96 -1.56
N LEU A 64 -13.27 -17.97 -1.18
CA LEU A 64 -12.65 -19.17 -0.61
C LEU A 64 -13.29 -19.59 0.73
N ALA A 65 -13.67 -18.64 1.58
CA ALA A 65 -14.37 -18.92 2.82
C ALA A 65 -15.76 -19.56 2.57
N ALA A 66 -16.52 -19.05 1.60
CA ALA A 66 -17.81 -19.63 1.20
C ALA A 66 -17.67 -21.03 0.55
N ILE A 67 -16.58 -21.26 -0.18
CA ILE A 67 -16.24 -22.58 -0.71
C ILE A 67 -15.98 -23.56 0.45
N ASN A 68 -15.27 -23.12 1.48
CA ASN A 68 -14.97 -23.95 2.65
C ASN A 68 -16.22 -24.23 3.51
N SER A 69 -17.21 -23.33 3.53
CA SER A 69 -18.48 -23.56 4.23
C SER A 69 -19.43 -24.51 3.48
N GLY A 70 -19.18 -24.77 2.19
CA GLY A 70 -20.01 -25.68 1.37
C GLY A 70 -21.21 -25.01 0.69
N ASP A 71 -21.39 -23.70 0.83
CA ASP A 71 -22.55 -22.97 0.31
C ASP A 71 -22.37 -22.55 -1.16
N LYS A 72 -22.81 -23.40 -2.09
CA LYS A 72 -22.64 -23.17 -3.53
C LYS A 72 -23.33 -21.89 -4.03
N ALA A 73 -24.52 -21.56 -3.54
CA ALA A 73 -25.26 -20.37 -3.95
C ALA A 73 -24.60 -19.06 -3.48
N GLN A 74 -24.04 -19.06 -2.27
CA GLN A 74 -23.31 -17.90 -1.75
C GLN A 74 -21.96 -17.74 -2.45
N ALA A 75 -21.27 -18.86 -2.75
CA ALA A 75 -20.01 -18.84 -3.47
C ALA A 75 -20.14 -18.25 -4.89
N THR A 76 -21.22 -18.54 -5.63
CA THR A 76 -21.44 -18.00 -6.98
C THR A 76 -21.75 -16.50 -6.94
N ALA A 77 -22.57 -16.03 -6.01
CA ALA A 77 -22.86 -14.60 -5.84
C ALA A 77 -21.60 -13.80 -5.50
N LEU A 78 -20.80 -14.30 -4.54
CA LEU A 78 -19.52 -13.68 -4.18
C LEU A 78 -18.52 -13.72 -5.33
N PHE A 79 -18.52 -14.79 -6.13
CA PHE A 79 -17.65 -14.92 -7.29
C PHE A 79 -17.91 -13.85 -8.36
N VAL A 80 -19.16 -13.53 -8.67
CA VAL A 80 -19.50 -12.44 -9.63
C VAL A 80 -18.94 -11.11 -9.14
N SER A 81 -19.08 -10.80 -7.85
CA SER A 81 -18.52 -9.59 -7.26
C SER A 81 -16.98 -9.55 -7.33
N ALA A 82 -16.33 -10.71 -7.11
CA ALA A 82 -14.88 -10.85 -7.17
C ALA A 82 -14.36 -10.70 -8.61
N GLN A 83 -15.08 -11.23 -9.59
CA GLN A 83 -14.75 -11.09 -11.02
C GLN A 83 -14.71 -9.62 -11.45
N SER A 84 -15.75 -8.84 -11.10
CA SER A 84 -15.79 -7.41 -11.39
C SER A 84 -14.59 -6.65 -10.81
N LYS A 85 -14.20 -6.97 -9.56
CA LYS A 85 -13.03 -6.36 -8.92
C LYS A 85 -11.73 -6.75 -9.60
N LEU A 86 -11.55 -8.01 -9.96
CA LEU A 86 -10.36 -8.50 -10.67
C LEU A 86 -10.18 -7.81 -12.02
N ASP A 87 -11.24 -7.73 -12.81
CA ASP A 87 -11.17 -7.15 -14.16
C ASP A 87 -10.94 -5.62 -14.10
N LYS A 88 -11.50 -4.93 -13.10
CA LYS A 88 -11.17 -3.51 -12.83
C LYS A 88 -9.70 -3.31 -12.48
N MET A 89 -9.09 -4.21 -11.72
CA MET A 89 -7.66 -4.13 -11.36
C MET A 89 -6.75 -4.41 -12.55
N ALA A 90 -7.15 -5.35 -13.43
CA ALA A 90 -6.43 -5.64 -14.66
C ALA A 90 -6.48 -4.44 -15.62
N ARG A 91 -7.64 -3.80 -15.79
CA ARG A 91 -7.79 -2.59 -16.61
C ARG A 91 -6.90 -1.44 -16.13
N LYS A 92 -6.73 -1.30 -14.81
CA LYS A 92 -5.85 -0.28 -14.20
C LYS A 92 -4.36 -0.61 -14.30
N GLY A 93 -3.97 -1.80 -14.79
CA GLY A 93 -2.58 -2.23 -14.86
C GLY A 93 -1.94 -2.53 -13.49
N ILE A 94 -2.74 -2.69 -12.43
CA ILE A 94 -2.21 -3.04 -11.09
C ILE A 94 -1.87 -4.54 -11.01
N ILE A 95 -2.59 -5.36 -11.79
CA ILE A 95 -2.32 -6.77 -11.99
C ILE A 95 -2.23 -7.07 -13.48
N GLU A 96 -1.39 -8.03 -13.84
CA GLU A 96 -1.31 -8.52 -15.22
C GLU A 96 -2.60 -9.24 -15.63
N LYS A 97 -3.00 -9.08 -16.91
CA LYS A 97 -4.20 -9.74 -17.47
C LYS A 97 -4.19 -11.26 -17.26
N ASN A 98 -3.02 -11.88 -17.42
CA ASN A 98 -2.85 -13.31 -17.22
C ASN A 98 -3.02 -13.72 -15.75
N LYS A 99 -2.65 -12.85 -14.80
CA LYS A 99 -2.87 -13.10 -13.38
C LYS A 99 -4.37 -13.10 -13.05
N ALA A 100 -5.12 -12.13 -13.59
CA ALA A 100 -6.57 -12.09 -13.43
C ALA A 100 -7.24 -13.35 -14.02
N ALA A 101 -6.85 -13.76 -15.24
CA ALA A 101 -7.35 -14.97 -15.88
C ALA A 101 -7.07 -16.25 -15.05
N ARG A 102 -5.84 -16.40 -14.54
CA ARG A 102 -5.47 -17.54 -13.66
C ARG A 102 -6.30 -17.57 -12.39
N SER A 103 -6.52 -16.42 -11.75
CA SER A 103 -7.36 -16.34 -10.54
C SER A 103 -8.81 -16.74 -10.82
N LYS A 104 -9.39 -16.28 -11.94
CA LYS A 104 -10.75 -16.67 -12.36
C LYS A 104 -10.86 -18.17 -12.63
N SER A 105 -9.91 -18.72 -13.40
CA SER A 105 -9.87 -20.16 -13.71
C SER A 105 -9.80 -21.01 -12.44
N ARG A 106 -8.89 -20.68 -11.50
CA ARG A 106 -8.73 -21.45 -10.25
C ARG A 106 -9.99 -21.43 -9.38
N LEU A 107 -10.65 -20.28 -9.26
CA LEU A 107 -11.90 -20.18 -8.49
C LEU A 107 -13.03 -20.97 -9.16
N ASN A 108 -13.16 -20.89 -10.48
CA ASN A 108 -14.14 -21.67 -11.22
C ASN A 108 -13.94 -23.18 -11.05
N SER A 109 -12.70 -23.66 -11.13
CA SER A 109 -12.41 -25.09 -10.90
C SER A 109 -12.82 -25.54 -9.50
N ARG A 110 -12.61 -24.71 -8.47
CA ARG A 110 -13.02 -25.03 -7.09
C ARG A 110 -14.53 -25.04 -6.91
N ILE A 111 -15.25 -24.08 -7.51
CA ILE A 111 -16.73 -24.04 -7.45
C ILE A 111 -17.33 -25.25 -8.16
N LYS A 112 -16.74 -25.69 -9.29
CA LYS A 112 -17.14 -26.90 -10.00
C LYS A 112 -16.83 -28.18 -9.21
N ALA A 113 -15.74 -28.21 -8.43
CA ALA A 113 -15.39 -29.37 -7.62
C ALA A 113 -16.29 -29.58 -6.39
N LEU A 114 -17.02 -28.54 -5.96
CA LEU A 114 -18.07 -28.63 -4.95
C LEU A 114 -19.43 -29.08 -5.53
N ALA A 115 -19.50 -29.33 -6.85
CA ALA A 115 -20.73 -29.71 -7.52
C ALA A 115 -21.04 -31.20 -7.38
#